data_AF-A0A0R1TXD0-F1
#
_entry.id   AF-A0A0R1TXD0-F1
#
_cell.length_a   1.000
_cell.length_b   1.000
_cell.length_c   1.000
_cell.angle_alpha   90.00
_cell.angle_beta   90.00
_cell.angle_gamma   90.00
#
_symmetry.space_group_name_H-M   'P 1'
#
loop_
_entity.id
_entity.type
_entity.pdbx_description
1 polymer ?
#
loop_
_entity_poly.entity_id
_entity_poly.type
_entity_poly.pdbx_seq_one_letter_code
_entity_poly.pdbx_strand_id
1 'polypeptide(L)' 'MKMKEKWLMFLRNSYVSFTLKTIFYFIVLFALVYLYSYSGVNQPHFIYNEF' A
#
# COMPACT_ATOMS: atom_id res chain seq x y z
N MET A 1 21.02 -8.28 -27.69
CA MET A 1 19.87 -7.57 -27.09
C MET A 1 20.28 -7.04 -25.72
N LYS A 2 20.27 -5.73 -25.51
CA LYS A 2 20.83 -5.12 -24.28
C LYS A 2 19.84 -5.32 -23.12
N MET A 3 20.34 -5.60 -21.91
CA MET A 3 19.53 -5.85 -20.70
C MET A 3 18.43 -4.80 -20.45
N LYS A 4 18.69 -3.53 -20.77
CA LYS A 4 17.72 -2.43 -20.62
C LYS A 4 16.46 -2.62 -21.46
N GLU A 5 16.57 -3.25 -22.63
CA GLU A 5 15.44 -3.48 -23.55
C GLU A 5 14.53 -4.60 -23.04
N LYS A 6 15.10 -5.60 -22.36
CA LYS A 6 14.32 -6.66 -21.70
C LYS A 6 13.43 -6.11 -20.59
N TRP A 7 13.94 -5.15 -19.80
CA TRP A 7 13.15 -4.47 -18.76
C TRP A 7 11.97 -3.68 -19.34
N LEU A 8 12.20 -2.95 -20.43
CA LEU A 8 11.13 -2.20 -21.11
C LEU A 8 10.08 -3.13 -21.73
N MET A 9 10.49 -4.27 -22.30
CA MET A 9 9.55 -5.29 -22.79
C MET A 9 8.74 -5.93 -21.65
N PHE A 10 9.37 -6.17 -20.49
CA PHE A 10 8.68 -6.74 -19.34
C PHE A 10 7.62 -5.78 -18.77
N LEU A 11 7.92 -4.49 -18.71
CA LEU A 11 6.97 -3.44 -18.31
C LEU A 11 5.88 -3.15 -19.36
N ARG A 12 6.12 -3.49 -20.64
CA ARG A 12 5.12 -3.35 -21.72
C ARG A 12 4.05 -4.43 -21.68
N ASN A 13 4.27 -5.53 -20.95
CA ASN A 13 3.25 -6.56 -20.82
C ASN A 13 2.08 -6.05 -19.96
N SER A 14 0.89 -5.96 -20.55
CA SER A 14 -0.30 -5.42 -19.89
C SER A 14 -0.62 -6.13 -18.57
N TYR A 15 -0.38 -7.44 -18.50
CA TYR A 15 -0.55 -8.24 -17.28
C TYR A 15 0.42 -7.81 -16.17
N VAL A 16 1.68 -7.53 -16.49
CA VAL A 16 2.68 -7.08 -15.51
C VAL A 16 2.33 -5.69 -15.00
N SER A 17 1.93 -4.78 -15.90
CA SER A 17 1.50 -3.43 -15.52
C SER A 17 0.26 -3.45 -14.61
N PHE A 18 -0.72 -4.30 -14.93
CA PHE A 18 -1.91 -4.50 -14.11
C PHE A 18 -1.55 -5.03 -12.71
N THR A 19 -0.77 -6.10 -12.63
CA THR A 19 -0.37 -6.70 -11.35
C THR A 19 0.42 -5.72 -10.48
N LEU A 20 1.36 -4.96 -11.06
CA LEU A 20 2.13 -3.95 -10.32
C LEU A 20 1.23 -2.84 -9.77
N LYS A 21 0.28 -2.34 -10.56
CA LYS A 21 -0.71 -1.36 -10.10
C LYS A 21 -1.55 -1.91 -8.95
N THR A 22 -2.05 -3.14 -9.07
CA THR A 22 -2.83 -3.79 -8.02
C THR A 22 -2.03 -3.91 -6.72
N ILE A 23 -0.80 -4.45 -6.78
CA ILE A 23 0.06 -4.56 -5.59
C ILE A 23 0.31 -3.19 -4.97
N PHE A 24 0.59 -2.16 -5.78
CA PHE A 24 0.80 -0.80 -5.30
C PHE A 24 -0.42 -0.26 -4.54
N TYR A 25 -1.62 -0.36 -5.10
CA TYR A 25 -2.84 0.10 -4.42
C TYR A 25 -3.13 -0.69 -3.14
N PHE A 26 -2.85 -1.99 -3.12
CA PHE A 26 -2.98 -2.81 -1.91
C PHE A 26 -2.01 -2.35 -0.80
N ILE A 27 -0.74 -2.09 -1.14
CA ILE A 27 0.24 -1.57 -0.18
C ILE A 27 -0.23 -0.24 0.39
N VAL A 28 -0.72 0.67 -0.46
CA VAL A 28 -1.26 1.97 -0.02
C VAL A 28 -2.44 1.79 0.93
N LEU A 29 -3.38 0.88 0.61
CA LEU A 29 -4.51 0.57 1.49
C LEU A 29 -4.06 0.00 2.83
N PHE A 30 -3.13 -0.95 2.85
CA PHE A 30 -2.60 -1.50 4.10
C PHE A 30 -1.88 -0.45 4.93
N ALA A 31 -1.08 0.42 4.30
CA ALA A 31 -0.42 1.51 4.98
C ALA A 31 -1.43 2.49 5.61
N LEU A 32 -2.51 2.83 4.89
CA LEU A 32 -3.60 3.66 5.40
C LEU A 32 -4.30 3.01 6.59
N VAL A 33 -4.65 1.71 6.50
CA VAL A 33 -5.29 0.96 7.59
C VAL A 33 -4.37 0.87 8.80
N TYR A 34 -3.09 0.58 8.59
CA TYR A 34 -2.08 0.54 9.64
C TYR A 34 -1.94 1.90 10.33
N LEU A 35 -1.81 2.97 9.54
CA LEU A 35 -1.70 4.33 10.07
C LEU A 35 -2.97 4.74 10.81
N TYR A 36 -4.16 4.41 10.30
CA TYR A 36 -5.44 4.69 10.95
C TYR A 36 -5.60 3.94 12.28
N SER A 37 -5.12 2.70 12.34
CA SER A 37 -5.12 1.91 13.56
C SER A 37 -4.12 2.45 14.59
N TYR A 38 -2.96 2.89 14.11
CA TYR A 38 -1.90 3.47 14.95
C TYR A 38 -2.18 4.90 15.41
N SER A 39 -2.90 5.70 14.61
CA SER A 39 -3.17 7.11 14.91
C SER A 39 -4.14 7.30 16.07
N GLY A 40 -4.66 6.23 16.67
CA GLY A 40 -5.51 6.31 17.84
C GLY A 40 -6.84 7.03 17.58
N VAL A 41 -7.25 7.18 16.32
CA VAL A 41 -8.51 7.85 15.94
C VAL A 41 -9.74 7.12 16.52
N ASN A 42 -9.59 5.83 16.86
CA ASN A 42 -10.57 5.01 17.58
C ASN A 42 -10.23 4.79 19.07
N GLN A 43 -9.29 5.53 19.65
CA GLN A 43 -9.36 5.77 21.09
C GLN A 43 -10.39 6.89 21.26
N PRO A 44 -11.67 6.60 21.61
CA PRO A 44 -12.32 7.54 22.50
C PRO A 44 -11.31 7.70 23.63
N HIS A 45 -10.89 8.93 23.90
CA HIS A 45 -10.24 9.23 25.15
C HIS A 45 -11.29 8.92 26.21
N PHE A 46 -11.44 7.63 26.53
CA PHE A 46 -12.39 7.14 27.50
C PHE A 46 -11.77 7.61 28.80
N ILE A 47 -12.27 8.73 29.29
CA ILE A 47 -11.94 9.32 30.57
C ILE A 47 -12.47 8.35 31.63
N TYR A 48 -11.78 7.23 31.82
CA TYR A 48 -11.94 6.33 32.96
C TYR A 48 -10.69 6.33 33.84
N ASN A 49 -9.83 7.34 33.73
CA ASN A 49 -8.70 7.54 34.63
C ASN A 49 -8.97 8.64 35.69
N GLU A 50 -10.23 8.74 36.13
CA GLU A 50 -10.64 9.55 37.30
C GLU A 50 -11.27 8.68 38.42
N PHE A 51 -10.99 7.38 38.44
CA PHE A 51 -11.30 6.49 39.57
C PHE A 51 -10.06 5.75 40.05
#